data_AF-A0A2N1MUV7-F1
#
_entry.id   AF-A0A2N1MUV7-F1
#
_cell.length_a   1.000
_cell.length_b   1.000
_cell.length_c   1.000
_cell.angle_alpha   90.00
_cell.angle_beta   90.00
_cell.angle_gamma   90.00
#
_symmetry.space_group_name_H-M   'P 1'
#
loop_
_entity.id
_entity.type
_entity.pdbx_description
1 polymer ?
#
loop_
_entity_poly.entity_id
_entity_poly.type
_entity_poly.pdbx_seq_one_letter_code
_entity_poly.pdbx_strand_id
1 'polypeptide(L)'
;MHLFDPTLESQDFTINSAPYGNCPNCRRQRTSAAWCKNCNIANLKGKFNSWTSGNSMIDEFIQYTQLNANDKTYLEWIDFNQFNLVKNTNKRGAFSSIYSAIWMDGPSWILDEEAEVWTRNGPVNVILKRLDNSQSISQEFVNQFDIYSFGMIMWMLSAGVRPYCDRPYDSQLIQDICSGTRPNIVNGTPPVFARLMLQCLDANPSNRPAASQLYECLGNWIATICDDLDTSDLSNQFDVAEEIKFSNLKQLQFKILPCHEKAIYYSRLLNIGEPSLYGKM
;
A
#
# COMPACT_ATOMS: atom_id res chain seq x y z
N MET A 1 22.47 -6.99 0.51
CA MET A 1 22.05 -5.64 0.08
C MET A 1 22.96 -5.28 -1.08
N HIS A 2 22.55 -5.56 -2.32
CA HIS A 2 23.28 -5.11 -3.50
C HIS A 2 22.58 -3.86 -4.03
N LEU A 3 23.37 -2.80 -4.14
CA LEU A 3 22.98 -1.47 -4.60
C LEU A 3 22.75 -1.53 -6.12
N PHE A 4 21.65 -0.94 -6.59
CA PHE A 4 21.40 -0.71 -8.01
C PHE A 4 22.22 0.50 -8.47
N ASP A 5 22.95 0.33 -9.58
CA ASP A 5 23.75 1.36 -10.25
C ASP A 5 22.88 2.09 -11.31
N PRO A 6 22.76 3.43 -11.33
CA PRO A 6 21.76 4.13 -12.16
C PRO A 6 22.19 4.46 -13.60
N THR A 7 23.31 3.94 -14.13
CA THR A 7 23.84 4.37 -15.44
C THR A 7 23.63 3.39 -16.60
N LEU A 8 22.62 2.53 -16.57
CA LEU A 8 22.26 1.72 -17.74
C LEU A 8 21.01 2.28 -18.42
N GLU A 9 21.26 2.98 -19.53
CA GLU A 9 20.30 3.47 -20.50
C GLU A 9 19.28 2.39 -20.89
N SER A 10 18.05 2.85 -21.10
CA SER A 10 16.89 2.11 -21.55
C SER A 10 17.18 1.24 -22.79
N GLN A 11 17.45 -0.03 -22.55
CA GLN A 11 17.21 -1.08 -23.53
C GLN A 11 15.89 -1.74 -23.16
N ASP A 12 14.92 -1.65 -24.07
CA ASP A 12 13.68 -2.43 -24.02
C ASP A 12 14.04 -3.92 -23.96
N PHE A 13 14.10 -4.46 -22.74
CA PHE A 13 14.11 -5.89 -22.49
C PHE A 13 12.71 -6.41 -22.81
N THR A 14 12.44 -6.64 -24.09
CA THR A 14 11.47 -7.64 -24.51
C THR A 14 12.01 -8.99 -24.03
N ILE A 15 11.59 -9.38 -22.83
CA ILE A 15 11.81 -10.74 -22.33
C ILE A 15 11.02 -11.67 -23.26
N ASN A 16 11.69 -12.16 -24.29
CA ASN A 16 11.26 -13.35 -25.03
C ASN A 16 11.42 -14.56 -24.08
N SER A 17 10.53 -14.67 -23.09
CA SER A 17 10.36 -15.90 -22.32
C SER A 17 9.74 -16.91 -23.25
N ALA A 18 10.42 -18.04 -23.49
CA ALA A 18 9.84 -19.18 -24.20
C ALA A 18 8.43 -19.47 -23.65
N PRO A 19 7.42 -19.68 -24.51
CA PRO A 19 6.05 -19.90 -24.05
C PRO A 19 6.03 -21.12 -23.13
N TYR A 20 5.47 -20.98 -21.92
CA TYR A 20 5.26 -22.06 -20.93
C TYR A 20 4.29 -23.17 -21.42
N GLY A 21 4.09 -23.28 -22.73
CA GLY A 21 3.10 -24.14 -23.37
C GLY A 21 1.66 -23.69 -23.13
N ASN A 22 0.74 -24.46 -23.70
CA ASN A 22 -0.68 -24.26 -23.54
C ASN A 22 -1.20 -24.96 -22.28
N CYS A 23 -2.20 -24.36 -21.65
CA CYS A 23 -2.91 -24.96 -20.52
C CYS A 23 -3.66 -26.22 -20.99
N PRO A 24 -3.55 -27.37 -20.29
CA PRO A 24 -4.24 -28.59 -20.69
C PRO A 24 -5.77 -28.43 -20.66
N ASN A 25 -6.28 -27.60 -19.75
CA ASN A 25 -7.73 -27.40 -19.57
C ASN A 25 -8.37 -26.48 -20.62
N CYS A 26 -7.76 -25.32 -20.91
CA CYS A 26 -8.37 -24.31 -21.80
C CYS A 26 -7.62 -24.05 -23.11
N ARG A 27 -6.49 -24.74 -23.33
CA ARG A 27 -5.62 -24.64 -24.51
C ARG A 27 -5.04 -23.26 -24.81
N ARG A 28 -5.21 -22.29 -23.90
CA ARG A 28 -4.59 -20.96 -23.99
C ARG A 28 -3.18 -20.98 -23.42
N GLN A 29 -2.35 -20.05 -23.89
CA GLN A 29 -0.99 -19.86 -23.42
C GLN A 29 -0.94 -19.68 -21.90
N ARG A 30 -0.09 -20.46 -21.23
CA ARG A 30 0.19 -20.30 -19.79
C ARG A 30 1.11 -19.10 -19.55
N THR A 31 0.92 -18.47 -18.39
CA THR A 31 1.70 -17.33 -17.90
C THR A 31 2.89 -17.75 -17.04
N SER A 32 2.85 -18.95 -16.44
CA SER A 32 4.00 -19.61 -15.83
C SER A 32 3.83 -21.14 -15.94
N ALA A 33 4.86 -21.91 -15.59
CA ALA A 33 4.84 -23.38 -15.71
C ALA A 33 3.59 -24.03 -15.09
N ALA A 34 3.14 -23.51 -13.95
CA ALA A 34 2.00 -24.05 -13.20
C ALA A 34 0.79 -23.10 -13.13
N TRP A 35 0.82 -21.94 -13.82
CA TRP A 35 -0.25 -20.94 -13.77
C TRP A 35 -0.87 -20.67 -15.14
N CYS A 36 -2.16 -20.94 -15.25
CA CYS A 36 -3.02 -20.46 -16.33
C CYS A 36 -3.96 -19.38 -15.79
N LYS A 37 -3.68 -18.12 -16.11
CA LYS A 37 -4.49 -16.97 -15.68
C LYS A 37 -6.01 -17.22 -15.77
N ASN A 38 -6.49 -17.75 -16.89
CA ASN A 38 -7.92 -18.00 -17.07
C ASN A 38 -8.48 -19.11 -16.16
N CYS A 39 -7.84 -20.28 -16.14
CA CYS A 39 -8.33 -21.43 -15.37
C CYS A 39 -8.18 -21.20 -13.86
N ASN A 40 -7.05 -20.65 -13.43
CA ASN A 40 -6.79 -20.40 -12.01
C ASN A 40 -7.71 -19.32 -11.45
N ILE A 41 -7.90 -18.20 -12.18
CA ILE A 41 -8.87 -17.16 -11.76
C ILE A 41 -10.30 -17.71 -11.75
N ALA A 42 -10.69 -18.52 -12.75
CA ALA A 42 -12.02 -19.13 -12.78
C ALA A 42 -12.25 -20.07 -11.58
N ASN A 43 -11.24 -20.86 -11.20
CA ASN A 43 -11.28 -21.72 -10.01
C ASN A 43 -11.40 -20.89 -8.72
N LEU A 44 -10.60 -19.83 -8.57
CA LEU A 44 -10.68 -18.91 -7.42
C LEU A 44 -12.07 -18.28 -7.33
N LYS A 45 -12.59 -17.71 -8.43
CA LYS A 45 -13.94 -17.15 -8.53
C LYS A 45 -15.02 -18.13 -8.08
N GLY A 46 -14.91 -19.40 -8.49
CA GLY A 46 -15.86 -20.45 -8.11
C GLY A 46 -15.97 -20.68 -6.60
N LYS A 47 -14.97 -20.26 -5.82
CA LYS A 47 -14.93 -20.40 -4.35
C LYS A 47 -15.40 -19.15 -3.60
N PHE A 48 -15.71 -18.04 -4.27
CA PHE A 48 -16.04 -16.78 -3.56
C PHE A 48 -17.27 -16.89 -2.68
N ASN A 49 -18.22 -17.76 -3.04
CA ASN A 49 -19.42 -18.00 -2.23
C ASN A 49 -19.22 -19.05 -1.12
N SER A 50 -18.04 -19.67 -1.01
CA SER A 50 -17.78 -20.72 -0.02
C SER A 50 -17.15 -20.21 1.27
N TRP A 51 -16.84 -18.90 1.35
CA TRP A 51 -16.25 -18.28 2.52
C TRP A 51 -16.64 -16.80 2.62
N THR A 52 -16.58 -16.27 3.84
CA THR A 52 -16.67 -14.83 4.12
C THR A 52 -15.91 -14.54 5.41
N SER A 53 -15.28 -13.38 5.50
CA SER A 53 -14.71 -12.87 6.74
C SER A 53 -15.75 -12.26 7.69
N GLY A 54 -16.99 -12.09 7.22
CA GLY A 54 -18.02 -11.28 7.89
C GLY A 54 -17.85 -9.78 7.66
N ASN A 55 -16.83 -9.34 6.93
CA ASN A 55 -16.59 -7.95 6.54
C ASN A 55 -16.47 -7.84 5.01
N SER A 56 -17.44 -7.19 4.37
CA SER A 56 -17.51 -7.11 2.91
C SER A 56 -16.30 -6.43 2.27
N MET A 57 -15.67 -5.46 2.96
CA MET A 57 -14.48 -4.78 2.43
C MET A 57 -13.27 -5.72 2.39
N ILE A 58 -13.09 -6.54 3.43
CA ILE A 58 -12.01 -7.54 3.48
C ILE A 58 -12.25 -8.60 2.41
N ASP A 59 -13.50 -9.05 2.27
CA ASP A 59 -13.89 -10.03 1.25
C ASP A 59 -13.62 -9.49 -0.17
N GLU A 60 -14.05 -8.25 -0.46
CA GLU A 60 -13.81 -7.58 -1.74
C GLU A 60 -12.32 -7.41 -2.01
N PHE A 61 -11.53 -6.99 -1.02
CA PHE A 61 -10.08 -6.84 -1.17
C PHE A 61 -9.39 -8.18 -1.49
N ILE A 62 -9.70 -9.24 -0.74
CA ILE A 62 -9.13 -10.58 -0.99
C ILE A 62 -9.53 -11.06 -2.39
N GLN A 63 -10.80 -10.94 -2.76
CA GLN A 63 -11.28 -11.28 -4.10
C GLN A 63 -10.56 -10.47 -5.17
N TYR A 64 -10.40 -9.16 -5.01
CA TYR A 64 -9.65 -8.30 -5.92
C TYR A 64 -8.23 -8.81 -6.15
N THR A 65 -7.49 -9.18 -5.09
CA THR A 65 -6.14 -9.74 -5.25
C THR A 65 -6.15 -11.06 -6.03
N GLN A 66 -7.14 -11.93 -5.78
CA GLN A 66 -7.30 -13.21 -6.46
C GLN A 66 -7.67 -13.05 -7.95
N LEU A 67 -8.48 -12.04 -8.28
CA LEU A 67 -8.89 -11.71 -9.65
C LEU A 67 -7.76 -11.11 -10.49
N ASN A 68 -6.82 -10.41 -9.86
CA ASN A 68 -5.71 -9.75 -10.51
C ASN A 68 -4.38 -10.53 -10.40
N ALA A 69 -4.42 -11.73 -9.82
CA ALA A 69 -3.26 -12.57 -9.57
C ALA A 69 -2.44 -12.90 -10.83
N ASN A 70 -1.12 -12.77 -10.71
CA ASN A 70 -0.13 -13.24 -11.68
C ASN A 70 0.80 -14.27 -11.03
N ASP A 71 0.47 -15.56 -11.15
CA ASP A 71 1.12 -16.63 -10.39
C ASP A 71 0.82 -16.55 -8.86
N LYS A 72 1.72 -17.02 -7.98
CA LYS A 72 1.54 -17.13 -6.51
C LYS A 72 1.45 -15.81 -5.73
N THR A 73 1.13 -14.68 -6.36
CA THR A 73 1.10 -13.33 -5.76
C THR A 73 -0.32 -12.86 -5.43
N TYR A 74 -1.04 -13.62 -4.62
CA TYR A 74 -2.38 -13.25 -4.17
C TYR A 74 -2.65 -13.72 -2.75
N LEU A 75 -3.68 -13.16 -2.11
CA LEU A 75 -4.10 -13.58 -0.78
C LEU A 75 -5.01 -14.81 -0.87
N GLU A 76 -4.65 -15.87 -0.14
CA GLU A 76 -5.49 -17.06 0.01
C GLU A 76 -6.36 -16.93 1.27
N TRP A 77 -7.66 -17.21 1.14
CA TRP A 77 -8.53 -17.35 2.31
C TRP A 77 -8.33 -18.72 2.96
N ILE A 78 -7.94 -18.74 4.24
CA ILE A 78 -7.75 -19.95 5.04
C ILE A 78 -8.76 -19.98 6.18
N ASP A 79 -9.56 -21.04 6.23
CA ASP A 79 -10.51 -21.23 7.33
C ASP A 79 -9.77 -21.45 8.66
N PHE A 80 -10.23 -20.80 9.72
CA PHE A 80 -9.57 -20.85 11.01
C PHE A 80 -9.48 -22.28 11.58
N ASN A 81 -10.41 -23.17 11.21
CA ASN A 81 -10.43 -24.55 11.68
C ASN A 81 -9.29 -25.40 11.09
N GLN A 82 -8.54 -24.91 10.10
CA GLN A 82 -7.33 -25.57 9.59
C GLN A 82 -6.12 -25.41 10.52
N PHE A 83 -6.23 -24.59 11.58
CA PHE A 83 -5.16 -24.33 12.53
C PHE A 83 -5.34 -25.10 13.84
N ASN A 84 -4.32 -25.88 14.19
CA ASN A 84 -4.23 -26.61 15.47
C ASN A 84 -3.22 -25.96 16.41
N LEU A 85 -3.36 -26.26 17.71
CA LEU A 85 -2.43 -25.83 18.77
C LEU A 85 -2.15 -24.31 18.76
N VAL A 86 -3.19 -23.50 18.51
CA VAL A 86 -3.09 -22.04 18.52
C VAL A 86 -2.69 -21.56 19.93
N LYS A 87 -1.53 -20.89 20.03
CA LYS A 87 -0.97 -20.39 21.29
C LYS A 87 -0.64 -18.92 21.16
N ASN A 88 -1.03 -18.13 22.15
CA ASN A 88 -0.60 -16.73 22.25
C ASN A 88 0.90 -16.69 22.61
N THR A 89 1.68 -15.89 21.89
CA THR A 89 3.12 -15.74 22.14
C THR A 89 3.45 -14.64 23.15
N ASN A 90 2.44 -13.90 23.64
CA ASN A 90 2.56 -12.67 24.42
C ASN A 90 3.37 -11.56 23.73
N LYS A 91 3.65 -11.70 22.42
CA LYS A 91 4.27 -10.67 21.57
C LYS A 91 3.19 -9.89 20.83
N ARG A 92 3.48 -8.62 20.52
CA ARG A 92 2.40 -7.65 20.36
C ARG A 92 2.43 -6.59 19.25
N GLY A 93 3.17 -6.65 18.14
CA GLY A 93 2.99 -5.72 16.99
C GLY A 93 2.65 -4.23 17.26
N ALA A 94 2.23 -3.49 16.25
CA ALA A 94 1.75 -2.10 16.42
C ALA A 94 0.25 -2.09 16.77
N PHE A 95 -0.50 -2.90 16.03
CA PHE A 95 -1.96 -3.02 16.08
C PHE A 95 -2.37 -4.50 16.05
N SER A 96 -1.54 -5.38 16.60
CA SER A 96 -1.74 -6.81 16.41
C SER A 96 -1.17 -7.67 17.51
N SER A 97 -1.93 -8.67 17.91
CA SER A 97 -1.48 -9.76 18.78
C SER A 97 -0.88 -10.91 17.96
N ILE A 98 0.23 -11.48 18.45
CA ILE A 98 0.96 -12.55 17.73
C ILE A 98 0.70 -13.91 18.37
N TYR A 99 0.28 -14.87 17.55
CA TYR A 99 0.04 -16.26 17.91
C TYR A 99 0.93 -17.19 17.08
N SER A 100 1.18 -18.39 17.59
CA SER A 100 1.76 -19.51 16.84
C SER A 100 0.70 -20.59 16.67
N ALA A 101 0.69 -21.29 15.54
CA ALA A 101 -0.20 -22.42 15.30
C ALA A 101 0.45 -23.46 14.37
N ILE A 102 -0.17 -24.62 14.27
CA ILE A 102 0.12 -25.62 13.22
C ILE A 102 -0.96 -25.50 12.16
N TRP A 103 -0.58 -25.13 10.94
CA TRP A 103 -1.49 -25.19 9.79
C TRP A 103 -1.46 -26.60 9.22
N MET A 104 -2.58 -27.34 9.35
CA MET A 104 -2.64 -28.76 9.02
C MET A 104 -2.51 -29.02 7.52
N ASP A 105 -3.20 -28.23 6.71
CA ASP A 105 -3.16 -28.34 5.25
C ASP A 105 -1.86 -27.76 4.68
N GLY A 106 -1.38 -26.67 5.28
CA GLY A 106 -0.18 -25.98 4.83
C GLY A 106 -0.36 -25.20 3.51
N PRO A 107 0.67 -24.45 3.11
CA PRO A 107 0.63 -23.68 1.88
C PRO A 107 0.71 -24.58 0.63
N SER A 108 0.15 -24.09 -0.48
CA SER A 108 0.24 -24.74 -1.79
C SER A 108 1.64 -24.52 -2.39
N TRP A 109 2.47 -25.57 -2.48
CA TRP A 109 3.88 -25.42 -2.90
C TRP A 109 4.26 -26.22 -4.14
N ILE A 110 3.79 -27.45 -4.29
CA ILE A 110 4.34 -28.41 -5.26
C ILE A 110 3.29 -28.70 -6.33
N LEU A 111 3.64 -28.48 -7.59
CA LEU A 111 2.98 -29.13 -8.72
C LEU A 111 3.59 -30.52 -8.81
N ASP A 112 2.79 -31.55 -8.57
CA ASP A 112 3.16 -32.90 -8.98
C ASP A 112 3.12 -32.93 -10.50
N GLU A 113 4.28 -32.98 -11.16
CA GLU A 113 4.40 -32.96 -12.62
C GLU A 113 3.86 -34.24 -13.27
N GLU A 114 3.83 -35.35 -12.53
CA GLU A 114 3.32 -36.64 -13.00
C GLU A 114 1.79 -36.72 -12.83
N ALA A 115 1.25 -36.16 -11.75
CA ALA A 115 -0.20 -36.14 -11.49
C ALA A 115 -0.92 -34.89 -12.01
N GLU A 116 -0.20 -33.83 -12.40
CA GLU A 116 -0.72 -32.49 -12.68
C GLU A 116 -1.58 -31.89 -11.55
N VAL A 117 -1.34 -32.30 -10.30
CA VAL A 117 -2.10 -31.87 -9.11
C VAL A 117 -1.24 -30.99 -8.20
N TRP A 118 -1.83 -29.92 -7.67
CA TRP A 118 -1.24 -29.13 -6.60
C TRP A 118 -1.35 -29.86 -5.27
N THR A 119 -0.21 -30.21 -4.66
CA THR A 119 -0.18 -30.76 -3.31
C THR A 119 0.11 -29.65 -2.29
N ARG A 120 -0.56 -29.74 -1.14
CA ARG A 120 -0.30 -28.84 -0.01
C ARG A 120 0.75 -29.45 0.91
N ASN A 121 1.64 -28.61 1.43
CA ASN A 121 2.78 -29.04 2.24
C ASN A 121 2.51 -28.77 3.73
N GLY A 122 1.55 -29.49 4.29
CA GLY A 122 1.23 -29.49 5.71
C GLY A 122 1.51 -30.85 6.37
N PRO A 123 1.53 -30.92 7.70
CA PRO A 123 1.36 -29.83 8.66
C PRO A 123 2.62 -28.96 8.81
N VAL A 124 2.45 -27.64 9.01
CA VAL A 124 3.56 -26.69 9.17
C VAL A 124 3.32 -25.69 10.30
N ASN A 125 4.38 -25.32 11.02
CA ASN A 125 4.33 -24.26 12.03
C ASN A 125 4.21 -22.90 11.35
N VAL A 126 3.23 -22.11 11.79
CA VAL A 126 2.96 -20.76 11.26
C VAL A 126 2.84 -19.74 12.39
N ILE A 127 3.06 -18.48 12.03
CA ILE A 127 2.75 -17.33 12.87
C ILE A 127 1.45 -16.71 12.40
N LEU A 128 0.49 -16.55 13.29
CA LEU A 128 -0.77 -15.87 13.04
C LEU A 128 -0.69 -14.46 13.66
N LYS A 129 -0.89 -13.43 12.85
CA LYS A 129 -0.95 -12.04 13.29
C LYS A 129 -2.41 -11.60 13.34
N ARG A 130 -3.00 -11.59 14.53
CA ARG A 130 -4.37 -11.11 14.74
C ARG A 130 -4.35 -9.59 14.78
N LEU A 131 -5.06 -8.94 13.87
CA LEU A 131 -5.27 -7.50 13.91
C LEU A 131 -6.26 -7.17 15.03
N ASP A 132 -5.82 -6.33 15.97
CA ASP A 132 -6.68 -5.92 17.08
C ASP A 132 -7.76 -4.95 16.54
N ASN A 133 -8.98 -5.04 17.05
CA ASN A 133 -10.13 -4.22 16.62
C ASN A 133 -10.47 -4.33 15.12
N SER A 134 -10.07 -5.41 14.43
CA SER A 134 -10.35 -5.60 12.99
C SER A 134 -11.85 -5.58 12.65
N GLN A 135 -12.69 -5.97 13.60
CA GLN A 135 -14.16 -5.96 13.45
C GLN A 135 -14.76 -4.55 13.46
N SER A 136 -14.05 -3.55 13.96
CA SER A 136 -14.49 -2.15 13.96
C SER A 136 -13.93 -1.33 12.80
N ILE A 137 -13.22 -1.96 11.85
CA ILE A 137 -12.77 -1.27 10.63
C ILE A 137 -14.01 -0.99 9.78
N SER A 138 -14.39 0.28 9.69
CA SER A 138 -15.49 0.77 8.85
C SER A 138 -14.98 1.32 7.51
N GLN A 139 -15.85 1.36 6.51
CA GLN A 139 -15.52 1.96 5.21
C GLN A 139 -15.15 3.43 5.36
N GLU A 140 -15.83 4.14 6.26
CA GLU A 140 -15.53 5.53 6.57
C GLU A 140 -14.09 5.68 7.11
N PHE A 141 -13.67 4.81 8.03
CA PHE A 141 -12.30 4.83 8.55
C PHE A 141 -11.26 4.62 7.45
N VAL A 142 -11.47 3.63 6.57
CA VAL A 142 -10.54 3.34 5.46
C VAL A 142 -10.48 4.52 4.49
N ASN A 143 -11.62 5.07 4.08
CA ASN A 143 -11.67 6.22 3.19
C ASN A 143 -10.90 7.40 3.79
N GLN A 144 -11.13 7.71 5.08
CA GLN A 144 -10.45 8.82 5.73
C GLN A 144 -8.94 8.62 5.85
N PHE A 145 -8.49 7.38 6.04
CA PHE A 145 -7.08 7.01 6.03
C PHE A 145 -6.46 7.14 4.64
N ASP A 146 -7.17 6.76 3.58
CA ASP A 146 -6.71 6.89 2.19
C ASP A 146 -6.52 8.36 1.81
N ILE A 147 -7.45 9.24 2.20
CA ILE A 147 -7.33 10.68 1.97
C ILE A 147 -6.13 11.27 2.70
N TYR A 148 -5.92 10.88 3.96
CA TYR A 148 -4.73 11.28 4.70
C TYR A 148 -3.44 10.83 4.01
N SER A 149 -3.40 9.57 3.56
CA SER A 149 -2.27 8.99 2.84
C SER A 149 -2.00 9.71 1.53
N PHE A 150 -3.05 10.09 0.80
CA PHE A 150 -2.96 10.93 -0.39
C PHE A 150 -2.33 12.29 -0.08
N GLY A 151 -2.75 12.95 1.01
CA GLY A 151 -2.14 14.19 1.49
C GLY A 151 -0.64 14.06 1.81
N MET A 152 -0.22 12.93 2.39
CA MET A 152 1.20 12.64 2.64
C MET A 152 1.99 12.44 1.36
N ILE A 153 1.39 11.80 0.35
CA ILE A 153 2.00 11.65 -0.98
C ILE A 153 2.14 13.02 -1.65
N MET A 154 1.09 13.86 -1.60
CA MET A 154 1.17 15.23 -2.10
C MET A 154 2.32 16.00 -1.44
N TRP A 155 2.44 15.92 -0.12
CA TRP A 155 3.54 16.56 0.60
C TRP A 155 4.90 16.01 0.15
N MET A 156 5.05 14.69 0.02
CA MET A 156 6.29 14.05 -0.42
C MET A 156 6.68 14.49 -1.84
N LEU A 157 5.73 14.60 -2.76
CA LEU A 157 5.95 15.12 -4.11
C LEU A 157 6.40 16.59 -4.09
N SER A 158 5.87 17.39 -3.17
CA SER A 158 6.30 18.78 -3.06
C SER A 158 7.68 18.93 -2.44
N ALA A 159 7.94 18.19 -1.36
CA ALA A 159 9.14 18.29 -0.55
C ALA A 159 10.35 17.53 -1.15
N GLY A 160 10.12 16.50 -1.95
CA GLY A 160 11.17 15.63 -2.50
C GLY A 160 11.92 14.80 -1.44
N VAL A 161 11.42 14.74 -0.20
CA VAL A 161 12.02 14.01 0.92
C VAL A 161 10.97 13.20 1.66
N ARG A 162 11.41 12.23 2.47
CA ARG A 162 10.50 11.42 3.28
C ARG A 162 9.88 12.27 4.40
N PRO A 163 8.58 12.14 4.70
CA PRO A 163 7.96 12.79 5.85
C PRO A 163 8.70 12.49 7.16
N TYR A 164 8.90 13.53 7.97
CA TYR A 164 9.51 13.44 9.31
C TYR A 164 10.90 12.78 9.34
N CYS A 165 11.64 12.82 8.22
CA CYS A 165 12.90 12.12 8.10
C CYS A 165 14.02 12.65 9.00
N ASP A 166 13.82 13.80 9.63
CA ASP A 166 14.71 14.47 10.58
C ASP A 166 14.74 13.80 11.96
N ARG A 167 13.82 12.88 12.26
CA ARG A 167 13.68 12.26 13.58
C ARG A 167 13.39 10.75 13.51
N PRO A 168 13.59 9.98 14.60
CA PRO A 168 13.28 8.55 14.62
C PRO A 168 11.80 8.25 14.37
N TYR A 169 11.52 7.16 13.64
CA TYR A 169 10.17 6.63 13.47
C TYR A 169 9.80 5.71 14.65
N ASP A 170 9.49 6.32 15.80
CA ASP A 170 9.16 5.64 17.05
C ASP A 170 7.73 5.94 17.53
N SER A 171 7.37 5.44 18.71
CA SER A 171 6.04 5.64 19.28
C SER A 171 5.74 7.11 19.56
N GLN A 172 6.76 7.95 19.83
CA GLN A 172 6.56 9.37 20.07
C GLN A 172 6.11 10.07 18.79
N LEU A 173 6.77 9.81 17.66
CA LEU A 173 6.35 10.39 16.38
C LEU A 173 4.91 9.99 16.03
N ILE A 174 4.52 8.74 16.30
CA ILE A 174 3.15 8.27 16.05
C ILE A 174 2.15 9.03 16.92
N GLN A 175 2.45 9.23 18.21
CA GLN A 175 1.61 10.01 19.11
C GLN A 175 1.50 11.48 18.67
N ASP A 176 2.61 12.09 18.24
CA ASP A 176 2.64 13.46 17.73
C ASP A 176 1.72 13.59 16.50
N ILE A 177 1.82 12.65 15.54
CA ILE A 177 0.96 12.61 14.35
C ILE A 177 -0.52 12.45 14.73
N CYS A 178 -0.84 11.53 15.64
CA CYS A 178 -2.21 11.34 16.14
C CYS A 178 -2.73 12.56 16.92
N SER A 179 -1.83 13.38 17.45
CA SER A 179 -2.15 14.62 18.16
C SER A 179 -2.26 15.83 17.22
N GLY A 180 -2.10 15.63 15.91
CA GLY A 180 -2.29 16.66 14.90
C GLY A 180 -0.99 17.23 14.33
N THR A 181 0.19 16.70 14.67
CA THR A 181 1.44 17.11 14.00
C THR A 181 1.37 16.80 12.52
N ARG A 182 1.71 17.79 11.69
CA ARG A 182 1.76 17.69 10.22
C ARG A 182 3.08 18.21 9.67
N PRO A 183 3.49 17.77 8.47
CA PRO A 183 4.68 18.30 7.82
C PRO A 183 4.47 19.78 7.42
N ASN A 184 5.52 20.59 7.49
CA ASN A 184 5.48 22.00 7.11
C ASN A 184 5.37 22.17 5.59
N ILE A 185 4.70 23.23 5.13
CA ILE A 185 4.71 23.59 3.70
C ILE A 185 6.14 23.94 3.29
N VAL A 186 6.61 23.32 2.22
CA VAL A 186 7.96 23.55 1.68
C VAL A 186 7.93 24.74 0.72
N ASN A 187 8.99 25.56 0.74
CA ASN A 187 9.14 26.68 -0.21
C ASN A 187 9.08 26.17 -1.67
N GLY A 188 8.38 26.90 -2.54
CA GLY A 188 8.10 26.45 -3.90
C GLY A 188 6.97 25.41 -3.99
N THR A 189 6.12 25.26 -2.97
CA THR A 189 4.84 24.54 -3.12
C THR A 189 3.79 25.51 -3.69
N PRO A 190 3.10 25.18 -4.80
CA PRO A 190 2.00 25.99 -5.32
C PRO A 190 0.93 26.22 -4.24
N PRO A 191 0.42 27.45 -4.02
CA PRO A 191 -0.56 27.72 -2.98
C PRO A 191 -1.84 26.87 -3.08
N VAL A 192 -2.35 26.66 -4.30
CA VAL A 192 -3.50 25.79 -4.55
C VAL A 192 -3.24 24.33 -4.13
N PHE A 193 -2.04 23.82 -4.42
CA PHE A 193 -1.59 22.48 -4.07
C PHE A 193 -1.43 22.33 -2.55
N ALA A 194 -0.82 23.32 -1.90
CA ALA A 194 -0.65 23.35 -0.45
C ALA A 194 -2.00 23.33 0.28
N ARG A 195 -3.00 24.08 -0.21
CA ARG A 195 -4.34 24.11 0.38
C ARG A 195 -5.01 22.74 0.33
N LEU A 196 -5.02 22.10 -0.83
CA LEU A 196 -5.61 20.76 -1.00
C LEU A 196 -4.88 19.71 -0.15
N MET A 197 -3.55 19.75 -0.15
CA MET A 197 -2.70 18.90 0.67
C MET A 197 -3.03 19.04 2.16
N LEU A 198 -3.16 20.27 2.67
CA LEU A 198 -3.50 20.51 4.07
C LEU A 198 -4.93 20.06 4.42
N GLN A 199 -5.89 20.20 3.51
CA GLN A 199 -7.24 19.65 3.71
C GLN A 199 -7.22 18.13 3.81
N CYS A 200 -6.44 17.44 2.98
CA CYS A 200 -6.25 15.99 3.08
C CYS A 200 -5.59 15.59 4.41
N LEU A 201 -4.69 16.44 4.90
CA LEU A 201 -3.94 16.26 6.14
C LEU A 201 -4.68 16.82 7.38
N ASP A 202 -5.98 17.10 7.34
CA ASP A 202 -6.67 17.62 8.52
C ASP A 202 -6.58 16.63 9.71
N ALA A 203 -6.42 17.18 10.93
CA ALA A 203 -6.38 16.42 12.16
C ALA A 203 -7.72 15.75 12.47
N ASN A 204 -8.82 16.39 12.09
CA ASN A 204 -10.15 15.81 12.16
C ASN A 204 -10.47 15.08 10.84
N PRO A 205 -10.65 13.75 10.84
CA PRO A 205 -11.05 13.00 9.65
C PRO A 205 -12.29 13.58 8.96
N SER A 206 -13.28 14.06 9.70
CA SER A 206 -14.52 14.60 9.11
C SER A 206 -14.32 15.88 8.28
N ASN A 207 -13.19 16.56 8.41
CA ASN A 207 -12.85 17.75 7.62
C ASN A 207 -12.13 17.40 6.31
N ARG A 208 -11.63 16.17 6.16
CA ARG A 208 -10.92 15.74 4.96
C ARG A 208 -11.92 15.58 3.81
N PRO A 209 -11.53 15.92 2.57
CA PRO A 209 -12.42 15.81 1.42
C PRO A 209 -12.73 14.34 1.09
N ALA A 210 -13.87 14.09 0.46
CA ALA A 210 -14.15 12.80 -0.14
C ALA A 210 -13.29 12.58 -1.39
N ALA A 211 -13.02 11.31 -1.75
CA ALA A 211 -12.26 10.97 -2.94
C ALA A 211 -12.86 11.53 -4.24
N SER A 212 -14.20 11.62 -4.32
CA SER A 212 -14.89 12.26 -5.44
C SER A 212 -14.58 13.75 -5.57
N GLN A 213 -14.49 14.46 -4.45
CA GLN A 213 -14.15 15.88 -4.42
C GLN A 213 -12.69 16.10 -4.84
N LEU A 214 -11.79 15.19 -4.46
CA LEU A 214 -10.40 15.21 -4.95
C LEU A 214 -10.34 15.00 -6.46
N TYR A 215 -11.05 13.99 -6.96
CA TYR A 215 -11.10 13.68 -8.39
C TYR A 215 -11.60 14.89 -9.20
N GLU A 216 -12.70 15.52 -8.76
CA GLU A 216 -13.24 16.71 -9.41
C GLU A 216 -12.26 17.89 -9.34
N CYS A 217 -11.67 18.15 -8.17
CA CYS A 217 -10.72 19.24 -7.99
C CYS A 217 -9.49 19.09 -8.90
N LEU A 218 -8.88 17.91 -8.94
CA LEU A 218 -7.73 17.62 -9.78
C LEU A 218 -8.08 17.62 -11.27
N GLY A 219 -9.25 17.09 -11.64
CA GLY A 219 -9.76 17.14 -13.01
C GLY A 219 -9.94 18.57 -13.50
N ASN A 220 -10.50 19.44 -12.68
CA ASN A 220 -10.63 20.86 -12.99
C ASN A 220 -9.27 21.54 -13.16
N TRP A 221 -8.28 21.22 -12.31
CA TRP A 221 -6.93 21.76 -12.49
C TRP A 221 -6.31 21.34 -13.82
N ILE A 222 -6.44 20.06 -14.19
CA ILE A 222 -5.92 19.54 -15.45
C ILE A 222 -6.59 20.27 -16.64
N ALA A 223 -7.92 20.39 -16.63
CA ALA A 223 -8.63 21.08 -17.69
C ALA A 223 -8.17 22.56 -17.81
N THR A 224 -8.09 23.27 -16.69
CA THR A 224 -7.65 24.68 -16.68
C THR A 224 -6.19 24.85 -17.13
N ILE A 225 -5.29 23.93 -16.80
CA ILE A 225 -3.88 24.03 -17.18
C ILE A 225 -3.67 23.60 -18.64
N CYS A 226 -4.40 22.60 -19.13
CA CYS A 226 -4.20 22.04 -20.47
C CYS A 226 -5.01 22.76 -21.58
N ASP A 227 -6.15 23.36 -21.25
CA ASP A 227 -7.08 23.90 -22.25
C ASP A 227 -7.04 25.45 -22.40
N ASP A 228 -6.38 26.19 -21.50
CA ASP A 228 -6.29 27.66 -21.58
C ASP A 228 -5.15 28.15 -22.50
N LEU A 229 -5.47 29.08 -23.41
CA LEU A 229 -4.53 29.77 -24.30
C LEU A 229 -3.87 31.01 -23.65
N ASP A 230 -4.35 31.43 -22.48
CA ASP A 230 -3.79 32.51 -21.64
C ASP A 230 -3.44 31.94 -20.25
N THR A 231 -2.31 32.36 -19.67
CA THR A 231 -1.85 31.86 -18.37
C THR A 231 -2.88 32.13 -17.26
N SER A 232 -3.64 31.10 -16.87
CA SER A 232 -4.53 31.19 -15.71
C SER A 232 -3.73 31.43 -14.43
N ASP A 233 -4.34 32.09 -13.42
CA ASP A 233 -3.73 32.24 -12.09
C ASP A 233 -3.27 30.89 -11.52
N LEU A 234 -3.99 29.82 -11.87
CA LEU A 234 -3.64 28.45 -11.53
C LEU A 234 -2.32 28.01 -12.17
N SER A 235 -2.17 28.13 -13.50
CA SER A 235 -0.93 27.77 -14.21
C SER A 235 0.27 28.54 -13.63
N ASN A 236 0.10 29.85 -13.46
CA ASN A 236 1.14 30.71 -12.92
C ASN A 236 1.64 30.26 -11.53
N GLN A 237 0.75 29.77 -10.66
CA GLN A 237 1.15 29.24 -9.36
C GLN A 237 2.05 27.99 -9.47
N PHE A 238 1.82 27.12 -10.45
CA PHE A 238 2.66 25.95 -10.70
C PHE A 238 3.98 26.32 -11.39
N ASP A 239 3.94 27.23 -12.37
CA ASP A 239 5.12 27.69 -13.10
C ASP A 239 6.13 28.37 -12.14
N VAL A 240 5.65 29.30 -11.30
CA VAL A 240 6.48 29.98 -10.28
C VAL A 240 7.06 28.99 -9.28
N ALA A 241 6.28 28.00 -8.87
CA ALA A 241 6.74 26.96 -7.94
C ALA A 241 7.85 26.09 -8.56
N GLU A 242 7.73 25.75 -9.84
CA GLU A 242 8.75 25.01 -10.57
C GLU A 242 10.05 25.81 -10.71
N GLU A 243 9.97 27.10 -11.04
CA GLU A 243 11.13 27.99 -11.11
C GLU A 243 11.89 28.09 -9.78
N ILE A 244 11.15 28.21 -8.67
CA ILE A 244 11.72 28.22 -7.31
C ILE A 244 12.42 26.89 -7.03
N LYS A 245 11.78 25.75 -7.32
CA LYS A 245 12.36 24.41 -7.12
C LYS A 245 13.63 24.23 -7.94
N PHE A 246 13.62 24.61 -9.20
CA PHE A 246 14.77 24.50 -10.09
C PHE A 246 15.94 25.39 -9.64
N SER A 247 15.64 26.60 -9.17
CA SER A 247 16.64 27.53 -8.61
C SER A 247 17.27 26.96 -7.33
N ASN A 248 16.45 26.39 -6.44
CA ASN A 248 16.92 25.75 -5.21
C ASN A 248 17.80 24.52 -5.52
N LEU A 249 17.44 23.70 -6.51
CA LEU A 249 18.24 22.55 -6.94
C LEU A 249 19.60 22.97 -7.52
N LYS A 250 19.67 24.07 -8.27
CA LYS A 250 20.94 24.61 -8.77
C LYS A 250 21.85 25.09 -7.64
N GLN A 251 21.28 25.64 -6.58
CA GLN A 251 22.03 26.13 -5.40
C GLN A 251 22.46 24.99 -4.47
N LEU A 252 21.62 23.96 -4.34
CA LEU A 252 21.87 22.75 -3.59
C LEU A 252 22.55 21.73 -4.51
N GLN A 253 23.88 21.78 -4.67
CA GLN A 253 24.65 20.70 -5.33
C GLN A 253 24.35 19.32 -4.71
N PHE A 254 23.26 18.65 -5.14
CA PHE A 254 22.77 17.32 -4.73
C PHE A 254 23.05 16.90 -3.26
N LYS A 255 22.99 17.83 -2.30
CA LYS A 255 23.12 17.48 -0.88
C LYS A 255 21.79 16.91 -0.44
N ILE A 256 21.64 15.59 -0.54
CA ILE A 256 20.55 14.85 0.07
C ILE A 256 20.51 15.27 1.55
N LEU A 257 19.39 15.86 2.00
CA LEU A 257 19.23 16.14 3.42
C LEU A 257 19.38 14.82 4.19
N PRO A 258 20.32 14.72 5.14
CA PRO A 258 20.55 13.48 5.85
C PRO A 258 19.29 13.13 6.66
N CYS A 259 18.71 11.96 6.36
CA CYS A 259 17.66 11.40 7.18
C CYS A 259 18.27 10.85 8.47
N HIS A 260 17.56 10.98 9.58
CA HIS A 260 17.89 10.30 10.82
C HIS A 260 17.98 8.79 10.58
N GLU A 261 19.00 8.13 11.12
CA GLU A 261 19.30 6.71 10.87
C GLU A 261 18.12 5.77 11.22
N LYS A 262 17.25 6.18 12.17
CA LYS A 262 16.05 5.43 12.58
C LYS A 262 14.76 5.81 11.85
N ALA A 263 14.83 6.71 10.86
CA ALA A 263 13.72 7.10 9.97
C ALA A 263 13.54 6.06 8.84
N ILE A 264 13.24 4.82 9.23
CA ILE A 264 13.14 3.66 8.33
C ILE A 264 11.75 3.07 8.42
N TYR A 265 11.10 2.89 7.26
CA TYR A 265 9.82 2.19 7.12
C TYR A 265 10.02 0.68 7.27
N TYR A 266 9.77 0.15 8.46
CA TYR A 266 9.64 -1.29 8.71
C TYR A 266 8.61 -1.56 9.80
N SER A 267 8.02 -2.76 9.81
CA SER A 267 7.04 -3.13 10.84
C SER A 267 7.73 -3.23 12.20
N ARG A 268 7.23 -2.49 13.19
CA ARG A 268 7.74 -2.45 14.57
C ARG A 268 6.65 -2.80 15.57
N LEU A 269 7.07 -3.25 16.75
CA LEU A 269 6.18 -3.40 17.90
C LEU A 269 5.98 -2.01 18.53
N LEU A 270 4.72 -1.60 18.72
CA LEU A 270 4.38 -0.37 19.43
C LEU A 270 3.80 -0.76 20.78
N ASN A 271 4.51 -0.43 21.85
CA ASN A 271 3.93 -0.43 23.18
C ASN A 271 3.12 0.87 23.34
N ILE A 272 1.93 0.93 22.73
CA ILE A 272 1.00 2.02 22.97
C ILE A 272 0.33 1.74 24.30
N GLY A 273 0.85 2.36 25.35
CA GLY A 273 0.26 2.31 26.68
C GLY A 273 -0.95 3.23 26.81
N GLU A 274 -1.96 3.14 25.93
CA GLU A 274 -3.33 3.61 26.20
C GLU A 274 -4.32 3.35 25.03
N PRO A 275 -5.59 3.03 25.29
CA PRO A 275 -6.63 2.82 24.26
C PRO A 275 -7.16 4.10 23.58
N SER A 276 -6.62 5.29 23.89
CA SER A 276 -7.24 6.58 23.51
C SER A 276 -6.94 7.07 22.07
N LEU A 277 -6.11 6.33 21.31
CA LEU A 277 -5.67 6.74 19.97
C LEU A 277 -6.51 6.20 18.81
N TYR A 278 -7.44 5.26 19.05
CA TYR A 278 -8.18 4.58 17.98
C TYR A 278 -9.14 5.48 17.17
N GLY A 279 -9.47 6.69 17.67
CA GLY A 279 -10.40 7.61 17.00
C GLY A 279 -9.78 8.90 16.46
N LYS A 280 -8.44 9.01 16.41
CA LYS A 280 -7.73 10.25 16.06
C LYS A 280 -6.79 10.13 14.84
N MET A 281 -6.74 8.96 14.21
CA MET A 281 -6.08 8.80 12.90
C MET A 281 -7.05 9.10 11.77
#